data_AF-A0A2V5P1H3-F1
#
_entry.id   AF-A0A2V5P1H3-F1
#
_cell.length_a   1.000
_cell.length_b   1.000
_cell.length_c   1.000
_cell.angle_alpha   90.00
_cell.angle_beta   90.00
_cell.angle_gamma   90.00
#
_symmetry.space_group_name_H-M   'P 1'
#
loop_
_entity.id
_entity.type
_entity.pdbx_description
1 polymer ?
#
loop_
_entity_poly.entity_id
_entity_poly.type
_entity_poly.pdbx_seq_one_letter_code
_entity_poly.pdbx_strand_id
1 'polypeptide(L)'
;MTLSMNTSMTALDSARIIELHKLLADWGEGTSQATGEEGQGAAATPNDATWRHRFFDTIFWTNEGGDFSAVVSASQSVGPVGQYTWRSAQMVADVQSWLENPASNFGWLVLGDESTIITSRRFDTRETANPPVLTIQYIAGARVLPTPRPRPTPSAASISPGIRYPATLQRSLPQVAAYCGVSQADQTRCVSCTKQPGSKPVRPYHSRK
;
A
#
# COMPACT_ATOMS: atom_id res chain seq x y z
N MET A 1 -14.40 -2.02 6.35
CA MET A 1 -12.96 -2.04 6.02
C MET A 1 -12.17 -1.60 7.23
N THR A 2 -10.99 -2.19 7.44
CA THR A 2 -10.04 -1.84 8.51
C THR A 2 -8.59 -1.97 8.03
N LEU A 3 -7.71 -1.08 8.46
CA LEU A 3 -6.24 -1.22 8.34
C LEU A 3 -5.67 -1.45 9.73
N SER A 4 -4.96 -2.54 9.95
CA SER A 4 -4.31 -2.85 11.22
C SER A 4 -2.79 -2.78 11.08
N MET A 5 -2.12 -2.11 12.01
CA MET A 5 -0.65 -1.98 12.08
C MET A 5 -0.18 -2.25 13.50
N ASN A 6 0.99 -2.88 13.64
CA ASN A 6 1.62 -3.10 14.94
C ASN A 6 2.65 -1.99 15.21
N THR A 7 2.52 -1.30 16.34
CA THR A 7 3.57 -0.41 16.85
C THR A 7 4.53 -1.26 17.66
N SER A 8 5.77 -1.45 17.19
CA SER A 8 6.78 -2.25 17.88
C SER A 8 7.71 -1.44 18.78
N MET A 9 7.72 -0.11 18.64
CA MET A 9 8.52 0.77 19.49
C MET A 9 7.93 2.16 19.62
N THR A 10 8.05 2.73 20.82
CA THR A 10 7.80 4.13 21.12
C THR A 10 8.68 4.56 22.28
N ALA A 11 9.09 5.83 22.31
CA ALA A 11 9.82 6.42 23.43
C ALA A 11 8.89 6.98 24.53
N LEU A 12 7.60 7.18 24.22
CA LEU A 12 6.59 7.71 25.13
C LEU A 12 5.31 6.87 25.08
N ASP A 13 4.75 6.58 26.25
CA ASP A 13 3.48 5.85 26.38
C ASP A 13 2.24 6.73 26.19
N SER A 14 2.41 8.06 26.23
CA SER A 14 1.32 9.01 25.99
C SER A 14 0.78 8.85 24.58
N ALA A 15 -0.52 8.59 24.43
CA ALA A 15 -1.15 8.41 23.13
C ALA A 15 -1.11 9.69 22.27
N ARG A 16 -0.86 9.51 20.97
CA ARG A 16 -0.79 10.56 19.96
C ARG A 16 -1.70 10.21 18.80
N ILE A 17 -2.28 11.22 18.16
CA ILE A 17 -3.06 10.99 16.95
C ILE A 17 -2.11 10.72 15.79
N ILE A 18 -2.37 9.61 15.10
CA ILE A 18 -1.70 9.22 13.87
C ILE A 18 -2.75 9.17 12.76
N GLU A 19 -2.50 9.94 11.70
CA GLU A 19 -3.41 10.13 10.57
C GLU A 19 -2.93 9.35 9.35
N LEU A 20 -3.89 8.93 8.52
CA LEU A 20 -3.66 8.38 7.20
C LEU A 20 -4.04 9.43 6.17
N HIS A 21 -3.18 9.66 5.19
CA HIS A 21 -3.43 10.55 4.06
C HIS A 21 -3.19 9.82 2.76
N LYS A 22 -4.09 9.95 1.78
CA LYS A 22 -3.86 9.35 0.46
C LYS A 22 -2.67 10.01 -0.23
N LEU A 23 -1.70 9.21 -0.68
CA LEU A 23 -0.60 9.68 -1.51
C LEU A 23 -1.09 10.02 -2.92
N LEU A 24 -0.56 11.10 -3.49
CA LEU A 24 -0.95 11.66 -4.79
C LEU A 24 0.12 11.46 -5.86
N ALA A 25 1.31 11.02 -5.48
CA ALA A 25 2.39 10.68 -6.40
C ALA A 25 3.03 9.34 -6.00
N ASP A 26 3.56 8.65 -7.02
CA ASP A 26 4.35 7.45 -6.79
C ASP A 26 5.70 7.79 -6.14
N TRP A 27 6.24 6.83 -5.41
CA TRP A 27 7.48 6.91 -4.65
C TRP A 27 8.24 5.59 -4.71
N GLY A 28 9.51 5.56 -4.31
CA GLY A 28 10.33 4.37 -4.40
C GLY A 28 10.74 3.78 -3.05
N GLU A 29 10.95 2.47 -3.05
CA GLU A 29 11.56 1.72 -1.95
C GLU A 29 12.93 1.25 -2.45
N GLY A 30 14.02 1.73 -1.84
CA GLY A 30 15.38 1.34 -2.18
C GLY A 30 15.92 0.25 -1.27
N THR A 31 17.25 0.20 -1.16
CA THR A 31 17.97 -0.82 -0.38
C THR A 31 18.47 -0.31 0.97
N SER A 32 18.17 0.96 1.29
CA SER A 32 18.60 1.58 2.54
C SER A 32 18.01 0.87 3.75
N GLN A 33 18.86 0.49 4.68
CA GLN A 33 18.46 -0.10 5.95
C GLN A 33 19.25 0.58 7.07
N ALA A 34 18.53 1.26 7.95
CA ALA A 34 19.13 1.94 9.09
C ALA A 34 19.62 0.91 10.12
N THR A 35 20.79 1.15 10.71
CA THR A 35 21.30 0.30 11.79
C THR A 35 20.68 0.69 13.14
N GLY A 36 20.61 -0.25 14.08
CA GLY A 36 20.10 0.00 15.42
C GLY A 36 18.59 0.22 15.43
N GLU A 37 18.13 1.24 16.16
CA GLU A 37 16.69 1.53 16.32
C GLU A 37 16.11 2.43 15.22
N GLU A 38 16.81 2.55 14.09
CA GLU A 38 16.39 3.20 12.84
C GLU A 38 16.01 4.70 12.89
N GLY A 39 15.91 5.32 14.06
CA GLY A 39 15.53 6.72 14.21
C GLY A 39 16.49 7.74 13.58
N GLN A 40 17.72 7.31 13.26
CA GLN A 40 18.70 8.12 12.54
C GLN A 40 18.62 7.97 11.02
N GLY A 41 17.86 6.99 10.50
CA GLY A 41 17.84 6.64 9.09
C GLY A 41 19.16 6.05 8.56
N ALA A 42 19.14 5.59 7.30
CA ALA A 42 20.32 5.18 6.54
C ALA A 42 20.59 6.17 5.40
N ALA A 43 21.83 6.18 4.89
CA ALA A 43 22.17 6.90 3.67
C ALA A 43 21.32 6.39 2.50
N ALA A 44 20.62 7.28 1.82
CA ALA A 44 19.74 6.91 0.71
C ALA A 44 20.49 6.27 -0.44
N THR A 45 19.88 5.24 -1.02
CA THR A 45 20.29 4.54 -2.23
C THR A 45 19.32 4.88 -3.36
N PRO A 46 19.70 4.67 -4.64
CA PRO A 46 18.80 4.90 -5.75
C PRO A 46 17.44 4.22 -5.53
N ASN A 47 16.37 4.91 -5.89
CA ASN A 47 14.98 4.51 -5.67
C ASN A 47 14.45 4.72 -4.23
N ASP A 48 15.22 5.23 -3.27
CA ASP A 48 14.66 5.55 -1.95
C ASP A 48 13.77 6.80 -1.95
N ALA A 49 12.67 6.74 -1.21
CA ALA A 49 11.96 7.95 -0.81
C ALA A 49 12.69 8.63 0.36
N THR A 50 12.92 9.93 0.23
CA THR A 50 13.53 10.82 1.23
C THR A 50 12.63 12.04 1.43
N TRP A 51 13.01 12.97 2.30
CA TRP A 51 12.25 14.22 2.50
C TRP A 51 12.09 15.00 1.20
N ARG A 52 13.14 15.01 0.36
CA ARG A 52 13.17 15.79 -0.89
C ARG A 52 12.82 14.96 -2.13
N HIS A 53 13.21 13.69 -2.15
CA HIS A 53 13.05 12.83 -3.33
C HIS A 53 11.96 11.78 -3.12
N ARG A 54 11.08 11.64 -4.11
CA ARG A 54 10.20 10.47 -4.23
C ARG A 54 10.93 9.28 -4.84
N PHE A 55 11.96 9.53 -5.66
CA PHE A 55 12.91 8.53 -6.13
C PHE A 55 14.32 9.14 -6.09
N PHE A 56 15.07 8.82 -5.03
CA PHE A 56 16.45 9.27 -4.90
C PHE A 56 17.30 8.74 -6.08
N ASP A 57 18.18 9.52 -6.68
CA ASP A 57 18.56 10.93 -6.45
C ASP A 57 18.03 11.88 -7.53
N THR A 58 17.00 11.46 -8.28
CA THR A 58 16.62 12.11 -9.54
C THR A 58 15.24 12.76 -9.52
N ILE A 59 14.30 12.24 -8.74
CA ILE A 59 12.91 12.69 -8.81
C ILE A 59 12.45 13.24 -7.46
N PHE A 60 12.10 14.53 -7.45
CA PHE A 60 11.64 15.26 -6.29
C PHE A 60 10.15 15.06 -5.99
N TRP A 61 9.78 15.22 -4.73
CA TRP A 61 8.41 15.57 -4.35
C TRP A 61 8.08 16.99 -4.82
N THR A 62 6.80 17.29 -5.05
CA THR A 62 6.37 18.68 -5.29
C THR A 62 6.40 19.47 -3.98
N ASN A 63 5.95 18.84 -2.89
CA ASN A 63 6.04 19.34 -1.53
C ASN A 63 7.00 18.45 -0.74
N GLU A 64 8.01 19.03 -0.11
CA GLU A 64 8.93 18.23 0.71
C GLU A 64 8.16 17.51 1.83
N GLY A 65 8.53 16.26 2.10
CA GLY A 65 7.81 15.37 3.02
C GLY A 65 6.71 14.53 2.37
N GLY A 66 6.31 14.84 1.14
CA GLY A 66 5.41 14.01 0.34
C GLY A 66 4.28 14.78 -0.32
N ASP A 67 3.81 14.27 -1.45
CA ASP A 67 2.60 14.75 -2.11
C ASP A 67 1.40 13.92 -1.66
N PHE A 68 0.59 14.46 -0.74
CA PHE A 68 -0.56 13.77 -0.16
C PHE A 68 -1.81 14.66 -0.07
N SER A 69 -2.97 14.01 0.04
CA SER A 69 -4.27 14.67 0.20
C SER A 69 -4.39 15.33 1.58
N ALA A 70 -4.81 16.60 1.60
CA ALA A 70 -5.16 17.30 2.84
C ALA A 70 -6.39 16.69 3.55
N VAL A 71 -7.21 15.90 2.85
CA VAL A 71 -8.30 15.14 3.46
C VAL A 71 -7.71 13.94 4.19
N VAL A 72 -7.91 13.89 5.50
CA VAL A 72 -7.55 12.75 6.36
C VAL A 72 -8.39 11.53 5.99
N SER A 73 -7.72 10.47 5.56
CA SER A 73 -8.35 9.18 5.26
C SER A 73 -8.83 8.51 6.53
N ALA A 74 -8.06 8.50 7.61
CA ALA A 74 -8.50 8.06 8.93
C ALA A 74 -7.53 8.55 10.01
N SER A 75 -7.97 8.61 11.26
CA SER A 75 -7.13 8.94 12.41
C SER A 75 -7.24 7.85 13.48
N GLN A 76 -6.17 7.63 14.24
CA GLN A 76 -6.16 6.70 15.37
C GLN A 76 -5.29 7.25 16.51
N SER A 77 -5.73 7.04 17.75
CA SER A 77 -4.94 7.33 18.95
C SER A 77 -3.99 6.16 19.22
N VAL A 78 -2.68 6.40 19.07
CA VAL A 78 -1.61 5.41 19.19
C VAL A 78 -0.76 5.68 20.43
N GLY A 79 -0.86 4.79 21.42
CA GLY A 79 -0.17 4.85 22.71
C GLY A 79 1.07 3.94 22.75
N PRO A 80 1.20 3.08 23.78
CA PRO A 80 2.29 2.11 23.92
C PRO A 80 2.40 1.11 22.76
N VAL A 81 3.44 0.27 22.79
CA VAL A 81 3.60 -0.88 21.88
C VAL A 81 2.33 -1.73 21.83
N GLY A 82 1.89 -2.09 20.62
CA GLY A 82 0.67 -2.87 20.41
C GLY A 82 0.06 -2.71 19.03
N GLN A 83 -1.04 -3.42 18.80
CA GLN A 83 -1.78 -3.37 17.53
C GLN A 83 -2.85 -2.28 17.54
N TYR A 84 -2.87 -1.48 16.47
CA TYR A 84 -3.81 -0.39 16.26
C TYR A 84 -4.57 -0.57 14.96
N THR A 85 -5.82 -0.12 14.91
CA THR A 85 -6.70 -0.32 13.75
C THR A 85 -7.36 0.99 13.31
N TRP A 86 -7.14 1.38 12.06
CA TRP A 86 -7.80 2.52 11.41
C TRP A 86 -9.04 2.04 10.67
N ARG A 87 -10.10 2.85 10.75
CA ARG A 87 -11.36 2.64 10.04
C ARG A 87 -12.07 3.96 9.85
N SER A 88 -12.60 4.20 8.65
CA SER A 88 -13.42 5.36 8.36
C SER A 88 -14.19 5.15 7.05
N ALA A 89 -15.16 6.02 6.78
CA ALA A 89 -15.79 6.10 5.46
C ALA A 89 -14.83 6.62 4.38
N GLN A 90 -13.92 7.53 4.73
CA GLN A 90 -12.99 8.12 3.76
C GLN A 90 -11.98 7.10 3.23
N MET A 91 -11.51 6.16 4.06
CA MET A 91 -10.72 5.03 3.56
C MET A 91 -11.49 4.27 2.47
N VAL A 92 -12.80 4.06 2.66
CA VAL A 92 -13.67 3.35 1.69
C VAL A 92 -13.73 4.11 0.39
N ALA A 93 -13.89 5.44 0.46
CA ALA A 93 -13.85 6.30 -0.71
C ALA A 93 -12.49 6.23 -1.44
N ASP A 94 -11.38 6.20 -0.70
CA ASP A 94 -10.04 6.07 -1.31
C ASP A 94 -9.88 4.74 -2.05
N VAL A 95 -10.21 3.62 -1.42
CA VAL A 95 -10.14 2.29 -2.05
C VAL A 95 -11.09 2.18 -3.24
N GLN A 96 -12.28 2.76 -3.14
CA GLN A 96 -13.23 2.82 -4.25
C GLN A 96 -12.66 3.66 -5.41
N SER A 97 -12.01 4.79 -5.13
CA SER A 97 -11.35 5.60 -6.15
C SER A 97 -10.19 4.86 -6.84
N TRP A 98 -9.42 4.06 -6.11
CA TRP A 98 -8.38 3.20 -6.67
C TRP A 98 -8.94 2.06 -7.52
N LEU A 99 -10.15 1.60 -7.20
CA LEU A 99 -10.83 0.58 -7.97
C LEU A 99 -11.30 1.09 -9.33
N GLU A 100 -11.72 2.36 -9.37
CA GLU A 100 -12.18 3.06 -10.57
C GLU A 100 -11.00 3.59 -11.40
N ASN A 101 -9.94 4.05 -10.74
CA ASN A 101 -8.71 4.51 -11.38
C ASN A 101 -7.46 3.87 -10.73
N PRO A 102 -7.10 2.63 -11.13
CA PRO A 102 -5.98 1.90 -10.52
C PRO A 102 -4.62 2.59 -10.64
N ALA A 103 -4.42 3.43 -11.66
CA ALA A 103 -3.17 4.17 -11.85
C ALA A 103 -2.94 5.26 -10.78
N SER A 104 -3.96 5.59 -9.99
CA SER A 104 -3.89 6.56 -8.88
C SER A 104 -3.61 5.92 -7.52
N ASN A 105 -3.40 4.60 -7.45
CA ASN A 105 -3.11 3.93 -6.19
C ASN A 105 -1.63 4.01 -5.84
N PHE A 106 -1.28 4.94 -4.96
CA PHE A 106 0.07 5.08 -4.37
C PHE A 106 0.10 4.73 -2.87
N GLY A 107 -1.02 4.25 -2.32
CA GLY A 107 -1.19 3.94 -0.90
C GLY A 107 -1.52 5.13 -0.01
N TRP A 108 -1.31 4.94 1.30
CA TRP A 108 -1.49 5.96 2.33
C TRP A 108 -0.15 6.33 2.97
N LEU A 109 0.02 7.61 3.26
CA LEU A 109 1.02 8.15 4.15
C LEU A 109 0.51 8.08 5.59
N VAL A 110 1.37 7.66 6.51
CA VAL A 110 1.14 7.63 7.96
C VAL A 110 1.81 8.86 8.56
N LEU A 111 1.00 9.80 9.06
CA LEU A 111 1.45 11.08 9.59
C LEU A 111 1.22 11.14 11.11
N GLY A 112 2.26 11.51 11.85
CA GLY A 112 2.16 11.83 13.27
C GLY A 112 2.28 13.32 13.54
N ASP A 113 2.21 13.70 14.81
CA ASP A 113 2.54 15.06 15.24
C ASP A 113 4.05 15.30 15.13
N GLU A 114 4.46 16.06 14.11
CA GLU A 114 5.85 16.47 13.87
C GLU A 114 6.21 17.81 14.54
N SER A 115 5.26 18.46 15.22
CA SER A 115 5.48 19.77 15.87
C SER A 115 6.14 19.67 17.25
N THR A 116 6.18 18.47 17.82
CA THR A 116 6.79 18.21 19.13
C THR A 116 7.87 17.14 19.04
N ILE A 117 8.89 17.24 19.89
CA ILE A 117 10.00 16.28 19.91
C ILE A 117 9.57 14.94 20.50
N ILE A 118 10.19 13.84 20.05
CA ILE A 118 10.04 12.48 20.64
C ILE A 118 8.60 11.93 20.49
N THR A 119 7.94 12.21 19.37
CA THR A 119 6.58 11.72 19.06
C THR A 119 6.55 10.46 18.20
N SER A 120 7.69 10.01 17.70
CA SER A 120 7.77 8.91 16.73
C SER A 120 7.18 7.60 17.26
N ARG A 121 6.56 6.86 16.34
CA ARG A 121 6.06 5.49 16.53
C ARG A 121 6.66 4.60 15.46
N ARG A 122 7.32 3.51 15.86
CA ARG A 122 7.80 2.51 14.90
C ARG A 122 6.68 1.53 14.61
N PHE A 123 6.19 1.57 13.37
CA PHE A 123 5.26 0.58 12.87
C PHE A 123 6.02 -0.55 12.18
N ASP A 124 5.59 -1.77 12.43
CA ASP A 124 6.14 -2.95 11.77
C ASP A 124 5.85 -2.94 10.27
N THR A 125 6.83 -3.37 9.49
CA THR A 125 6.77 -3.44 8.03
C THR A 125 6.36 -4.82 7.53
N ARG A 126 6.21 -4.98 6.20
CA ARG A 126 5.85 -6.26 5.59
C ARG A 126 6.91 -7.36 5.79
N GLU A 127 8.16 -6.99 6.07
CA GLU A 127 9.31 -7.87 6.28
C GLU A 127 9.35 -8.44 7.71
N THR A 128 8.48 -7.95 8.59
CA THR A 128 8.39 -8.41 9.98
C THR A 128 7.38 -9.54 10.16
N ALA A 129 7.34 -10.12 11.36
CA ALA A 129 6.34 -11.12 11.73
C ALA A 129 4.91 -10.55 11.91
N ASN A 130 4.76 -9.23 12.05
CA ASN A 130 3.46 -8.56 12.24
C ASN A 130 3.21 -7.52 11.13
N PRO A 131 3.09 -7.95 9.87
CA PRO A 131 2.93 -7.03 8.75
C PRO A 131 1.62 -6.24 8.87
N PRO A 132 1.54 -5.01 8.34
CA PRO A 132 0.28 -4.28 8.21
C PRO A 132 -0.75 -5.08 7.40
N VAL A 133 -2.03 -5.03 7.80
CA VAL A 133 -3.11 -5.77 7.13
C VAL A 133 -4.28 -4.84 6.81
N LEU A 134 -4.62 -4.72 5.52
CA LEU A 134 -5.87 -4.12 5.09
C LEU A 134 -6.94 -5.19 4.86
N THR A 135 -8.03 -5.12 5.62
CA THR A 135 -9.19 -5.98 5.48
C THR A 135 -10.33 -5.25 4.77
N ILE A 136 -10.70 -5.74 3.59
CA ILE A 136 -11.79 -5.20 2.77
C ILE A 136 -12.93 -6.21 2.75
N GLN A 137 -14.11 -5.77 3.18
CA GLN A 137 -15.36 -6.50 2.98
C GLN A 137 -16.07 -5.87 1.80
N TYR A 138 -16.43 -6.67 0.80
CA TYR A 138 -17.10 -6.22 -0.41
C TYR A 138 -18.25 -7.15 -0.75
N ILE A 139 -19.25 -6.61 -1.45
CA ILE A 139 -20.31 -7.40 -2.07
C ILE A 139 -19.87 -7.65 -3.51
N ALA A 140 -19.74 -8.91 -3.92
CA ALA A 140 -19.49 -9.23 -5.31
C ALA A 140 -20.72 -8.83 -6.14
N GLY A 141 -20.53 -7.99 -7.16
CA GLY A 141 -21.60 -7.67 -8.10
C GLY A 141 -22.16 -8.95 -8.72
N ALA A 142 -23.45 -8.94 -9.07
CA ALA A 142 -24.10 -10.08 -9.69
C ALA A 142 -23.30 -10.53 -10.91
N ARG A 143 -22.91 -11.81 -10.95
CA ARG A 143 -22.30 -12.40 -12.14
C ARG A 143 -23.32 -12.32 -13.26
N VAL A 144 -23.09 -11.43 -14.24
CA VAL A 144 -23.79 -11.53 -15.52
C VAL A 144 -23.40 -12.87 -16.13
N LEU A 145 -24.29 -13.85 -16.03
CA LEU A 145 -24.17 -15.06 -16.82
C LEU A 145 -24.16 -14.58 -18.28
N PRO A 146 -23.16 -14.95 -19.10
CA PRO A 146 -23.24 -14.66 -20.53
C PRO A 146 -24.60 -15.17 -21.01
N THR A 147 -25.42 -14.27 -21.58
CA THR A 147 -26.70 -14.65 -22.19
C THR A 147 -26.40 -15.83 -23.10
N PRO A 148 -27.12 -16.97 -22.99
CA PRO A 148 -26.94 -18.06 -23.92
C PRO A 148 -27.11 -17.48 -25.32
N ARG A 149 -26.02 -17.43 -26.09
CA ARG A 149 -26.10 -17.05 -27.49
C ARG A 149 -27.08 -18.05 -28.12
N PRO A 150 -28.14 -17.63 -28.84
CA PRO A 150 -28.95 -18.57 -29.59
C PRO A 150 -28.00 -19.39 -30.46
N ARG A 151 -28.00 -20.70 -30.25
CA ARG A 151 -27.17 -21.64 -30.99
C ARG A 151 -27.51 -21.47 -32.47
N PRO A 152 -26.59 -21.02 -33.34
CA PRO A 152 -26.86 -21.10 -34.77
C PRO A 152 -27.11 -22.56 -35.11
N THR A 153 -28.20 -22.83 -35.84
CA THR A 153 -28.53 -24.14 -36.39
C THR A 153 -27.29 -24.71 -37.09
N PRO A 154 -26.81 -25.92 -36.75
CA PRO A 154 -25.59 -26.44 -37.34
C PRO A 154 -25.79 -26.68 -38.85
N SER A 155 -25.09 -25.88 -39.67
CA SER A 155 -24.71 -26.30 -41.02
C SER A 155 -23.40 -27.08 -40.90
N ALA A 156 -23.37 -28.29 -41.44
CA ALA A 156 -22.29 -29.25 -41.26
C ALA A 156 -20.97 -28.76 -41.89
N ALA A 157 -19.91 -28.60 -41.09
CA ALA A 157 -18.52 -28.73 -41.55
C ALA A 157 -17.51 -28.86 -40.39
N SER A 158 -16.81 -30.00 -40.41
CA SER A 158 -15.47 -30.38 -39.92
C SER A 158 -14.93 -29.95 -38.54
N ILE A 159 -14.37 -30.95 -37.87
CA ILE A 159 -13.82 -31.00 -36.50
C ILE A 159 -12.39 -30.44 -36.45
N SER A 160 -12.05 -29.71 -35.39
CA SER A 160 -10.67 -29.66 -34.87
C SER A 160 -10.70 -29.59 -33.33
N PRO A 161 -9.97 -30.47 -32.61
CA PRO A 161 -10.00 -30.50 -31.16
C PRO A 161 -9.03 -29.47 -30.58
N GLY A 162 -9.55 -28.53 -29.79
CA GLY A 162 -8.76 -27.59 -29.02
C GLY A 162 -9.50 -27.20 -27.75
N ILE A 163 -9.11 -27.80 -26.63
CA ILE A 163 -9.64 -27.52 -25.30
C ILE A 163 -9.40 -26.04 -24.95
N ARG A 164 -10.45 -25.30 -24.59
CA ARG A 164 -10.33 -23.99 -23.95
C ARG A 164 -11.13 -23.95 -22.66
N TYR A 165 -10.41 -23.92 -21.54
CA TYR A 165 -10.93 -23.59 -20.21
C TYR A 165 -11.29 -22.10 -20.15
N PRO A 166 -12.39 -21.67 -19.51
CA PRO A 166 -12.59 -20.27 -19.21
C PRO A 166 -11.61 -19.84 -18.09
N ALA A 167 -10.82 -18.81 -18.35
CA ALA A 167 -10.00 -18.17 -17.33
C ALA A 167 -10.90 -17.35 -16.39
N THR A 168 -10.81 -17.62 -15.09
CA THR A 168 -11.43 -16.80 -14.05
C THR A 168 -10.65 -15.49 -13.94
N LEU A 169 -11.29 -14.35 -14.20
CA LEU A 169 -10.70 -13.03 -13.98
C LEU A 169 -10.73 -12.70 -12.48
N GLN A 170 -9.67 -13.02 -11.75
CA GLN A 170 -9.47 -12.50 -10.40
C GLN A 170 -8.96 -11.06 -10.51
N ARG A 171 -9.81 -10.09 -10.18
CA ARG A 171 -9.39 -8.70 -10.03
C ARG A 171 -8.63 -8.61 -8.71
N SER A 172 -7.31 -8.77 -8.76
CA SER A 172 -6.43 -8.45 -7.64
C SER A 172 -6.35 -6.93 -7.51
N LEU A 173 -6.66 -6.42 -6.33
CA LEU A 173 -6.29 -5.07 -5.94
C LEU A 173 -4.79 -5.09 -5.60
N PRO A 174 -3.92 -4.36 -6.32
CA PRO A 174 -2.54 -4.24 -5.92
C PRO A 174 -2.38 -3.05 -4.96
N GLN A 175 -1.62 -3.29 -3.89
CA GLN A 175 -0.89 -2.32 -3.07
C GLN A 175 -1.67 -1.49 -2.04
N VAL A 176 -1.37 -1.79 -0.79
CA VAL A 176 -1.52 -0.89 0.36
C VAL A 176 -0.11 -0.46 0.72
N ALA A 177 0.40 0.58 0.11
CA ALA A 177 1.71 1.11 0.50
C ALA A 177 1.51 2.01 1.73
N ALA A 178 2.31 1.80 2.78
CA ALA A 178 2.34 2.66 3.95
C ALA A 178 3.70 3.38 3.95
N TYR A 179 3.68 4.69 3.73
CA TYR A 179 4.86 5.54 3.89
C TYR A 179 4.88 6.07 5.32
N CYS A 180 5.97 5.84 6.06
CA CYS A 180 6.19 6.50 7.35
C CYS A 180 6.97 7.79 7.09
N GLY A 181 6.41 8.93 7.51
CA GLY A 181 7.03 10.24 7.34
C GLY A 181 8.50 10.26 7.78
N VAL A 182 9.36 10.79 6.91
CA VAL A 182 10.76 11.06 7.24
C VAL A 182 10.84 12.38 7.98
N SER A 183 11.41 12.37 9.19
CA SER A 183 11.58 13.62 9.96
C SER A 183 12.48 14.61 9.20
N GLN A 184 12.21 15.91 9.36
CA GLN A 184 12.97 17.04 8.80
C GLN A 184 14.49 17.02 9.10
N ALA A 185 14.96 16.14 10.00
CA ALA A 185 16.30 16.18 10.57
C ALA A 185 17.45 15.72 9.63
N ASP A 186 17.20 15.03 8.51
CA ASP A 186 18.28 14.78 7.53
C ASP A 186 17.75 14.53 6.11
N GLN A 187 18.01 15.48 5.20
CA GLN A 187 17.46 15.54 3.84
C GLN A 187 17.90 14.40 2.91
N THR A 188 18.90 13.61 3.32
CA THR A 188 19.51 12.52 2.53
C THR A 188 19.31 11.15 3.15
N ARG A 189 18.56 11.05 4.25
CA ARG A 189 18.34 9.77 4.93
C ARG A 189 16.96 9.20 4.66
N CYS A 190 16.93 7.89 4.49
CA CYS A 190 15.71 7.10 4.40
C CYS A 190 15.45 6.46 5.78
N VAL A 191 14.26 6.66 6.32
CA VAL A 191 13.73 5.84 7.42
C VAL A 191 12.91 4.74 6.76
N SER A 192 13.19 3.47 7.08
CA SER A 192 12.66 2.28 6.38
C SER A 192 11.18 2.42 6.01
N CYS A 193 10.89 2.60 4.71
CA CYS A 193 9.53 2.69 4.16
C CYS A 193 9.31 1.53 3.20
N THR A 194 8.21 0.79 3.35
CA THR A 194 7.99 -0.44 2.59
C THR A 194 6.69 -0.38 1.79
N LYS A 195 6.78 -0.63 0.49
CA LYS A 195 5.57 -0.80 -0.32
C LYS A 195 5.01 -2.19 -0.06
N GLN A 196 3.73 -2.39 0.22
CA GLN A 196 3.21 -3.76 0.17
C GLN A 196 3.24 -4.29 -1.28
N PRO A 197 3.71 -5.52 -1.53
CA PRO A 197 3.65 -6.09 -2.86
C PRO A 197 2.18 -6.35 -3.20
N GLY A 198 1.77 -5.91 -4.38
CA GLY A 198 0.59 -6.50 -5.00
C GLY A 198 0.80 -8.01 -5.11
N SER A 199 -0.26 -8.80 -4.92
CA SER A 199 -0.19 -10.25 -5.09
C SER A 199 0.52 -10.57 -6.41
N LYS A 200 1.66 -11.27 -6.34
CA LYS A 200 2.36 -11.74 -7.54
C LYS A 200 1.34 -12.55 -8.35
N PRO A 201 1.22 -12.34 -9.68
CA PRO A 201 0.51 -13.30 -10.50
C PRO A 201 1.22 -14.64 -10.31
N VAL A 202 0.47 -15.64 -9.84
CA VAL A 202 0.92 -17.03 -9.87
C VAL A 202 1.28 -17.32 -11.31
N ARG A 203 2.58 -17.48 -11.60
CA ARG A 203 3.00 -17.96 -12.92
C ARG A 203 2.29 -19.30 -13.13
N PRO A 204 1.59 -19.53 -14.25
CA PRO A 204 1.05 -20.83 -14.53
C PRO A 204 2.20 -21.82 -14.52
N TYR A 205 2.08 -22.84 -13.67
CA TYR A 205 2.99 -23.97 -13.63
C TYR A 205 2.86 -24.68 -14.98
N HIS A 206 3.74 -24.37 -15.93
CA HIS A 206 3.90 -25.21 -17.10
C HIS A 206 4.60 -26.49 -16.63
N SER A 207 3.80 -27.53 -16.42
CA SER A 207 4.30 -28.90 -16.42
C SER A 207 5.00 -29.12 -17.77
N ARG A 208 6.33 -29.20 -17.75
CA ARG A 208 7.08 -29.78 -18.86
C ARG A 208 6.79 -31.27 -18.87
N LYS A 209 6.38 -31.77 -20.04
CA LYS A 209 6.28 -33.20 -20.33
C LYS A 209 7.64 -33.87 -20.16
#